data_AF-A0A7C3MQ84-F1
#
_entry.id   AF-A0A7C3MQ84-F1
#
_cell.length_a   1.000
_cell.length_b   1.000
_cell.length_c   1.000
_cell.angle_alpha   90.00
_cell.angle_beta   90.00
_cell.angle_gamma   90.00
#
_symmetry.space_group_name_H-M   'P 1'
#
loop_
_entity.id
_entity.type
_entity.pdbx_description
1 polymer ?
#
loop_
_entity_poly.entity_id
_entity_poly.type
_entity_poly.pdbx_seq_one_letter_code
_entity_poly.pdbx_strand_id
1 'polypeptide(L)' 'ALGSIRVMFTCMAIGQAAGTAAALAIKKNKTPRELEIKELQNLLKDQGAILS' A
#
# COMPACT_ATOMS: atom_id res chain seq x y z
N ALA A 1 -14.90 1.75 -23.53
CA ALA A 1 -13.80 2.67 -23.20
C ALA A 1 -13.67 2.96 -21.69
N LEU A 2 -14.75 3.28 -20.95
CA LEU A 2 -14.70 3.64 -19.52
C LEU A 2 -14.43 2.48 -18.53
N GLY A 3 -14.44 1.22 -18.97
CA GLY A 3 -14.24 0.06 -18.09
C GLY A 3 -12.84 -0.04 -17.47
N SER A 4 -11.80 0.32 -18.23
CA SER A 4 -10.40 0.21 -17.80
C SER A 4 -10.05 1.17 -16.65
N ILE A 5 -10.76 2.29 -16.53
CA ILE A 5 -10.51 3.30 -15.48
C ILE A 5 -10.90 2.77 -14.10
N ARG A 6 -11.86 1.84 -14.03
CA ARG A 6 -12.31 1.21 -12.79
C ARG A 6 -11.25 0.28 -12.18
N VAL A 7 -10.42 -0.34 -13.03
CA VAL A 7 -9.35 -1.25 -12.62
C VAL A 7 -8.05 -0.50 -12.30
N MET A 8 -7.83 0.66 -12.94
CA MET A 8 -6.64 1.48 -12.69
C MET A 8 -6.51 1.87 -11.21
N PHE A 9 -7.62 2.26 -10.58
CA PHE A 9 -7.63 2.66 -9.18
C PHE A 9 -7.13 1.54 -8.25
N THR A 10 -7.60 0.31 -8.44
CA THR A 10 -7.18 -0.83 -7.64
C THR A 10 -5.72 -1.18 -7.87
N CYS A 11 -5.24 -1.14 -9.11
CA CYS A 11 -3.83 -1.41 -9.42
C CYS A 11 -2.90 -0.36 -8.79
N MET A 12 -3.28 0.92 -8.85
CA MET A 12 -2.53 2.01 -8.23
C MET A 12 -2.48 1.85 -6.71
N ALA A 13 -3.61 1.56 -6.07
CA ALA A 13 -3.69 1.35 -4.62
C ALA A 13 -2.82 0.18 -4.16
N ILE A 14 -2.86 -0.95 -4.89
CA ILE A 14 -2.03 -2.12 -4.58
C ILE A 14 -0.54 -1.81 -4.78
N GLY A 15 -0.18 -1.14 -5.88
CA GLY A 15 1.20 -0.76 -6.16
C GLY A 15 1.78 0.14 -5.07
N GLN A 16 1.02 1.13 -4.62
CA GLN A 16 1.42 1.98 -3.50
C GLN A 16 1.57 1.17 -2.21
N ALA A 17 0.58 0.35 -1.85
CA ALA A 17 0.62 -0.47 -0.65
C ALA A 17 1.83 -1.41 -0.63
N ALA A 18 2.13 -2.07 -1.75
CA ALA A 18 3.26 -2.97 -1.89
C ALA A 18 4.61 -2.24 -1.76
N GLY A 19 4.76 -1.08 -2.40
CA GLY A 19 5.98 -0.26 -2.29
C GLY A 19 6.22 0.25 -0.87
N THR A 20 5.18 0.77 -0.22
CA THR A 20 5.25 1.25 1.17
C THR A 20 5.55 0.10 2.13
N ALA A 21 4.96 -1.08 1.93
CA ALA A 21 5.27 -2.28 2.69
C ALA A 21 6.74 -2.70 2.52
N ALA A 22 7.26 -2.71 1.29
CA ALA A 22 8.67 -3.05 1.03
C ALA A 22 9.63 -2.09 1.72
N ALA A 23 9.37 -0.78 1.65
CA ALA A 23 10.17 0.22 2.35
C ALA A 23 10.12 0.04 3.88
N LEU A 24 8.94 -0.26 4.43
CA LEU A 24 8.76 -0.49 5.86
C LEU A 24 9.46 -1.78 6.34
N ALA A 25 9.41 -2.85 5.53
CA ALA A 25 10.11 -4.11 5.79
C ALA A 25 11.62 -3.89 5.93
N ILE A 26 12.23 -3.16 4.98
CA ILE A 26 13.66 -2.85 5.01
C ILE A 26 14.00 -2.00 6.22
N LYS A 27 13.23 -0.93 6.48
CA LYS A 27 13.46 -0.01 7.61
C LYS A 27 13.39 -0.71 8.97
N LYS A 28 12.54 -1.73 9.09
CA LYS A 28 12.36 -2.49 10.33
C LYS A 28 13.16 -3.78 10.41
N ASN A 29 13.90 -4.12 9.36
CA ASN A 29 14.61 -5.39 9.24
C ASN A 29 13.68 -6.60 9.49
N LYS A 30 12.47 -6.53 8.95
CA LYS A 30 11.42 -7.56 9.08
C LYS A 30 11.04 -8.08 7.71
N THR A 31 10.61 -9.34 7.65
CA THR A 31 9.99 -9.84 6.42
C THR A 31 8.60 -9.19 6.23
N PRO A 32 8.09 -9.09 4.99
CA PRO A 32 6.75 -8.54 4.74
C PRO A 32 5.63 -9.22 5.55
N ARG A 33 5.82 -10.50 5.92
CA ARG A 33 4.89 -11.27 6.73
C ARG A 33 4.89 -10.86 8.21
N GLU A 34 5.98 -10.28 8.70
CA GLU A 34 6.16 -9.85 10.09
C GLU A 34 5.84 -8.36 10.30
N LEU A 35 5.47 -7.67 9.22
CA LEU A 35 5.02 -6.28 9.28
C LEU A 35 3.67 -6.17 9.97
N GLU A 36 3.52 -5.12 10.76
CA GLU A 36 2.25 -4.78 11.39
C GLU A 36 1.37 -4.07 10.37
N ILE A 37 0.19 -4.62 10.09
CA ILE A 37 -0.68 -4.16 9.01
C ILE A 37 -1.27 -2.79 9.34
N LYS A 38 -1.60 -2.50 10.61
CA LYS A 38 -2.18 -1.19 10.96
C LYS A 38 -1.16 -0.08 10.76
N GLU A 39 0.11 -0.32 11.04
CA GLU A 39 1.17 0.64 10.76
C GLU A 39 1.30 0.94 9.26
N LEU A 40 1.28 -0.09 8.41
CA LEU A 40 1.27 0.08 6.97
C LEU A 40 0.04 0.89 6.52
N GLN A 41 -1.15 0.57 7.01
CA GLN A 41 -2.38 1.30 6.70
C GLN A 41 -2.32 2.76 7.18
N ASN A 42 -1.80 3.02 8.37
CA ASN A 42 -1.65 4.37 8.90
C ASN A 42 -0.68 5.18 8.05
N LEU A 43 0.44 4.60 7.64
CA LEU A 43 1.41 5.24 6.77
C LEU A 43 0.81 5.54 5.38
N LEU A 44 0.00 4.62 4.85
CA LEU A 44 -0.73 4.85 3.60
C LEU A 44 -1.75 5.98 3.73
N LYS A 45 -2.50 6.06 4.85
CA LYS A 45 -3.43 7.17 5.13
C LYS A 45 -2.71 8.52 5.23
N ASP A 46 -1.57 8.55 5.93
CA ASP A 46 -0.72 9.73 6.06
C ASP A 46 -0.22 10.22 4.69
N GLN A 47 0.14 9.28 3.81
CA GLN A 47 0.51 9.54 2.41
C GLN A 47 -0.69 9.92 1.50
N GLY A 48 -1.90 10.03 2.04
CA GLY A 48 -3.11 10.37 1.28
C GLY A 48 -3.66 9.23 0.43
N ALA A 49 -3.29 7.97 0.69
CA ALA A 49 -3.88 6.83 0.03
C ALA A 49 -5.37 6.73 0.36
N ILE A 50 -6.20 6.55 -0.67
CA ILE A 50 -7.63 6.34 -0.52
C ILE A 50 -7.85 4.88 -0.10
N LEU A 51 -8.02 4.67 1.19
CA LEU A 51 -8.35 3.38 1.80
C LEU A 51 -9.84 3.38 2.14
N SER A 52 -10.64 2.62 1.38
CA SER A 52 -12.06 2.36 1.67
C SER A 52 -12.25 1.19 2.62
#